data_AF-A0A534TZU0-F1
#
_entry.id   AF-A0A534TZU0-F1
#
_cell.length_a   1.000
_cell.length_b   1.000
_cell.length_c   1.000
_cell.angle_alpha   90.00
_cell.angle_beta   90.00
_cell.angle_gamma   90.00
#
_symmetry.space_group_name_H-M   'P 1'
#
loop_
_entity.id
_entity.type
_entity.pdbx_description
1 polymer ?
#
loop_
_entity_poly.entity_id
_entity_poly.type
_entity_poly.pdbx_seq_one_letter_code
_entity_poly.pdbx_strand_id
1 'polypeptide(L)'
;MRASLASQLERLSAMLYVVTAERDRLSTEVQQLAAECRARESEAHALAERVRWLDAELGRVVGSRSFRLTQGLAASPPAQLARRAVWWMKDHLHRDVRVRATGRRSPESAGAEVWVLEQPEAGAGMRGGGHWRKREMPDGSRAWMADGQGTLVVRPGDGVRLRLRAHPAGGIADLRFLGRIRQIDLYRAKEAVVEVDAARGEVRTFESPALPTSASSSPSSDPLAQSWHETL
;
A
#
# COMPACT_ATOMS: atom_id res chain seq x y z
N MET A 1 0.06 65.82 -42.38
CA MET A 1 1.11 64.85 -42.76
C MET A 1 2.31 64.85 -41.81
N ARG A 2 3.01 65.98 -41.59
CA ARG A 2 4.20 66.04 -40.70
C ARG A 2 3.95 65.60 -39.24
N ALA A 3 2.83 66.01 -38.63
CA ALA A 3 2.47 65.61 -37.26
C ALA A 3 2.22 64.09 -37.09
N SER A 4 1.80 63.40 -38.17
CA SER A 4 1.56 61.94 -38.15
C SER A 4 2.84 61.12 -38.27
N LEU A 5 3.89 61.68 -38.90
CA LEU A 5 5.20 61.02 -38.99
C LEU A 5 5.97 61.14 -37.68
N ALA A 6 5.87 62.30 -37.01
CA ALA A 6 6.48 62.50 -35.69
C ALA A 6 5.94 61.50 -34.66
N SER A 7 4.62 61.30 -34.59
CA SER A 7 4.00 60.34 -33.66
C SER A 7 4.35 58.88 -33.98
N GLN A 8 4.53 58.53 -35.25
CA GLN A 8 5.01 57.20 -35.66
C GLN A 8 6.46 56.96 -35.26
N LEU A 9 7.34 57.96 -35.42
CA LEU A 9 8.74 57.88 -35.00
C LEU A 9 8.86 57.78 -33.48
N GLU A 10 8.07 58.55 -32.72
CA GLU A 10 8.02 58.45 -31.26
C GLU A 10 7.57 57.04 -30.83
N ARG A 11 6.51 56.50 -31.44
CA ARG A 11 6.03 55.14 -31.14
C ARG A 11 7.09 54.07 -31.45
N LEU A 12 7.79 54.18 -32.58
CA LEU A 12 8.87 53.25 -32.93
C LEU A 12 10.06 53.35 -31.97
N SER A 13 10.43 54.56 -31.54
CA SER A 13 11.49 54.77 -30.57
C SER A 13 11.13 54.18 -29.20
N ALA A 14 9.88 54.32 -28.76
CA ALA A 14 9.37 53.73 -27.52
C ALA A 14 9.39 52.19 -27.59
N MET A 15 8.97 51.59 -28.71
CA MET A 15 9.06 50.14 -28.90
C MET A 15 10.51 49.64 -28.90
N LEU A 16 11.42 50.37 -29.55
CA LEU A 16 12.84 50.02 -29.57
C LEU A 16 13.46 50.09 -28.17
N TYR A 17 13.07 51.07 -27.36
CA TYR A 17 13.48 51.17 -25.96
C TYR A 17 12.98 49.97 -25.15
N VAL A 18 11.70 49.59 -25.28
CA VAL A 18 11.13 48.43 -24.58
C VAL A 18 11.84 47.14 -24.98
N VAL A 19 12.03 46.89 -26.27
CA VAL A 19 12.71 45.68 -26.75
C VAL A 19 14.17 45.64 -26.29
N THR A 20 14.85 46.78 -26.23
CA THR A 20 16.23 46.85 -25.72
C THR A 20 16.27 46.53 -24.22
N ALA A 21 15.34 47.08 -23.42
CA ALA A 21 15.23 46.78 -22.00
C ALA A 21 14.90 45.30 -21.74
N GLU A 22 14.02 44.70 -22.54
CA GLU A 22 13.72 43.27 -22.47
C GLU A 22 14.93 42.41 -22.82
N ARG A 23 15.67 42.78 -23.87
CA ARG A 23 16.91 42.10 -24.27
C ARG A 23 17.97 42.16 -23.16
N ASP A 24 18.15 43.32 -22.53
CA ASP A 24 19.11 43.49 -21.44
C ASP A 24 18.69 42.67 -20.21
N ARG A 25 17.39 42.64 -19.89
CA ARG A 25 16.84 41.78 -18.82
C ARG A 25 17.03 40.29 -19.12
N LEU A 26 16.73 39.83 -20.33
CA LEU A 26 16.94 38.43 -20.70
C LEU A 26 18.44 38.08 -20.68
N SER A 27 19.30 39.01 -21.07
CA SER A 27 20.75 38.84 -20.97
C SER A 27 21.21 38.63 -19.52
N THR A 28 20.65 39.37 -18.56
CA THR A 28 20.99 39.15 -17.13
C THR A 28 20.43 37.84 -16.60
N GLU A 29 19.21 37.45 -16.97
CA GLU A 29 18.61 36.16 -16.60
C GLU A 29 19.45 34.98 -17.16
N VAL A 30 19.91 35.05 -18.41
CA VAL A 30 20.80 34.04 -19.01
C VAL A 30 22.14 33.95 -18.28
N GLN A 31 22.72 35.09 -17.89
CA GLN A 31 23.97 35.12 -17.12
C GLN A 31 23.81 34.50 -15.72
N GLN A 32 22.69 34.77 -15.05
CA GLN A 32 22.37 34.19 -13.75
C GLN A 32 22.19 32.68 -13.86
N LEU A 33 21.41 32.19 -14.83
CA LEU A 33 21.22 30.76 -15.06
C LEU A 33 22.55 30.06 -15.39
N ALA A 34 23.42 30.69 -16.19
CA ALA A 34 24.75 30.15 -16.48
C ALA A 34 25.65 30.09 -15.22
N ALA A 35 25.50 31.03 -14.28
CA ALA A 35 26.17 30.96 -12.99
C ALA A 35 25.62 29.81 -12.11
N GLU A 36 24.30 29.64 -12.06
CA GLU A 36 23.65 28.54 -11.34
C GLU A 36 24.04 27.17 -11.89
N CYS A 37 24.08 27.01 -13.22
CA CYS A 37 24.53 25.76 -13.85
C CYS A 37 25.96 25.42 -13.45
N ARG A 38 26.89 26.39 -13.49
CA ARG A 38 28.28 26.19 -13.05
C ARG A 38 28.40 25.85 -11.57
N ALA A 39 27.58 26.48 -10.71
CA ALA A 39 27.54 26.15 -9.29
C ALA A 39 27.08 24.70 -9.06
N ARG A 40 25.97 24.28 -9.70
CA ARG A 40 25.47 22.90 -9.62
C ARG A 40 26.46 21.88 -10.17
N GLU A 41 27.15 22.20 -11.27
CA GLU A 41 28.22 21.35 -11.79
C GLU A 41 29.34 21.18 -10.76
N SER A 42 29.77 22.25 -10.10
CA SER A 42 30.80 22.17 -9.05
C SER A 42 30.36 21.32 -7.85
N GLU A 43 29.09 21.43 -7.42
CA GLU A 43 28.51 20.60 -6.37
C GLU A 43 28.46 19.12 -6.78
N ALA A 44 28.07 18.83 -8.03
CA ALA A 44 28.05 17.48 -8.56
C ALA A 44 29.45 16.85 -8.57
N HIS A 45 30.48 17.61 -8.94
CA HIS A 45 31.87 17.15 -8.90
C HIS A 45 32.34 16.87 -7.47
N ALA A 46 32.03 17.74 -6.52
CA ALA A 46 32.38 17.55 -5.10
C ALA A 46 31.69 16.30 -4.52
N LEU A 47 30.41 16.08 -4.86
CA LEU A 47 29.69 14.87 -4.47
C LEU A 47 30.29 13.62 -5.11
N ALA A 48 30.68 13.67 -6.38
CA ALA A 48 31.32 12.55 -7.06
C ALA A 48 32.66 12.19 -6.39
N GLU A 49 33.46 13.18 -5.98
CA GLU A 49 34.67 12.94 -5.19
C GLU A 49 34.37 12.31 -3.83
N ARG A 50 33.33 12.79 -3.16
CA ARG A 50 32.90 12.23 -1.88
C ARG A 50 32.46 10.76 -2.01
N VAL A 51 31.73 10.43 -3.07
CA VAL A 51 31.33 9.05 -3.38
C VAL A 51 32.55 8.19 -3.66
N ARG A 52 33.51 8.65 -4.48
CA ARG A 52 34.77 7.92 -4.73
C ARG A 52 35.55 7.66 -3.45
N TRP A 53 35.61 8.66 -2.56
CA TRP A 53 36.28 8.52 -1.26
C TRP A 53 35.57 7.51 -0.36
N LEU A 54 34.24 7.57 -0.28
CA LEU A 54 33.44 6.61 0.50
C LEU A 54 33.60 5.19 -0.03
N ASP A 55 33.65 5.02 -1.35
CA ASP A 55 33.85 3.71 -1.97
C ASP A 55 35.25 3.14 -1.66
N ALA A 56 36.28 3.97 -1.72
CA ALA A 56 37.63 3.59 -1.29
C ALA A 56 37.68 3.23 0.21
N GLU A 57 36.98 3.99 1.06
CA GLU A 57 36.89 3.70 2.49
C GLU A 57 36.13 2.41 2.78
N LEU A 58 35.01 2.18 2.10
CA LEU A 58 34.27 0.91 2.16
C LEU A 58 35.16 -0.25 1.71
N GLY A 59 35.92 -0.09 0.63
CA GLY A 59 36.90 -1.09 0.18
C GLY A 59 37.96 -1.39 1.24
N ARG A 60 38.49 -0.36 1.93
CA ARG A 60 39.44 -0.54 3.05
C ARG A 60 38.81 -1.29 4.22
N VAL A 61 37.61 -0.89 4.64
CA VAL A 61 36.89 -1.51 5.75
C VAL A 61 36.56 -2.96 5.41
N VAL A 62 36.01 -3.22 4.23
CA VAL A 62 35.64 -4.58 3.78
C VAL A 62 36.89 -5.47 3.61
N GLY A 63 38.00 -4.92 3.11
CA GLY A 63 39.27 -5.63 2.99
C GLY A 63 40.00 -5.89 4.31
N SER A 64 39.64 -5.15 5.37
CA SER A 64 40.26 -5.26 6.68
C SER A 64 40.11 -6.67 7.27
N ARG A 65 41.12 -7.09 8.04
CA ARG A 65 41.10 -8.40 8.71
C ARG A 65 39.99 -8.49 9.75
N SER A 66 39.74 -7.41 10.49
CA SER A 66 38.65 -7.34 11.48
C SER A 66 37.29 -7.52 10.84
N PHE A 67 37.00 -6.86 9.71
CA PHE A 67 35.73 -7.04 8.99
C PHE A 67 35.56 -8.46 8.46
N ARG A 68 36.62 -9.06 7.89
CA ARG A 68 36.56 -10.47 7.44
C ARG A 68 36.34 -11.43 8.60
N LEU A 69 36.94 -11.19 9.76
CA LEU A 69 36.72 -11.98 10.96
C LEU A 69 35.30 -11.82 11.49
N THR A 70 34.74 -10.61 11.54
CA THR A 70 33.36 -10.40 11.98
C THR A 70 32.36 -10.97 10.97
N GLN A 71 32.62 -10.89 9.67
CA GLN A 71 31.85 -11.59 8.64
C GLN A 71 31.92 -13.10 8.79
N GLY A 72 33.12 -13.67 8.99
CA GLY A 72 33.30 -15.10 9.22
C GLY A 72 32.59 -15.61 10.47
N LEU A 73 32.67 -14.84 11.56
CA LEU A 73 31.93 -15.12 12.80
C LEU A 73 30.42 -14.98 12.59
N ALA A 74 29.96 -13.97 11.86
CA ALA A 74 28.54 -13.77 11.56
C ALA A 74 27.97 -14.85 10.62
N ALA A 75 28.80 -15.42 9.74
CA ALA A 75 28.46 -16.52 8.85
C ALA A 75 28.62 -17.89 9.53
N SER A 76 29.23 -17.95 10.71
CA SER A 76 29.47 -19.21 11.43
C SER A 76 28.15 -19.89 11.85
N PRO A 77 28.11 -21.23 11.90
CA PRO A 77 26.94 -21.98 12.37
C PRO A 77 26.38 -21.50 13.72
N PRO A 78 27.19 -21.21 14.77
CA PRO A 78 26.64 -20.72 16.03
C PRO A 78 26.00 -19.33 15.91
N ALA A 79 26.52 -18.43 15.06
CA ALA A 79 25.89 -17.13 14.82
C ALA A 79 24.60 -17.25 14.00
N GLN A 80 24.53 -18.19 13.06
CA GLN A 80 23.30 -18.50 12.33
C GLN A 80 22.23 -19.08 13.26
N LEU A 81 22.63 -19.97 14.17
CA LEU A 81 21.75 -20.52 15.19
C LEU A 81 21.30 -19.45 16.19
N ALA A 82 22.21 -18.57 16.64
CA ALA A 82 21.87 -17.43 17.48
C ALA A 82 20.90 -16.46 16.78
N ARG A 83 21.09 -16.19 15.47
CA ARG A 83 20.14 -15.40 14.67
C ARG A 83 18.79 -16.09 14.55
N ARG A 84 18.76 -17.40 14.31
CA ARG A 84 17.51 -18.18 14.31
C ARG A 84 16.84 -18.17 15.68
N ALA A 85 17.61 -18.25 16.77
CA ALA A 85 17.10 -18.20 18.13
C ALA A 85 16.57 -16.81 18.49
N VAL A 86 17.28 -15.74 18.14
CA VAL A 86 16.80 -14.35 18.29
C VAL A 86 15.55 -14.12 17.45
N TRP A 87 15.49 -14.66 16.25
CA TRP A 87 14.32 -14.55 15.38
C TRP A 87 13.14 -15.35 15.94
N TRP A 88 13.38 -16.57 16.41
CA TRP A 88 12.39 -17.40 17.10
C TRP A 88 11.87 -16.70 18.36
N MET A 89 12.76 -16.15 19.19
CA MET A 89 12.42 -15.39 20.40
C MET A 89 11.64 -14.11 20.05
N LYS A 90 12.01 -13.43 18.96
CA LYS A 90 11.29 -12.26 18.43
C LYS A 90 9.89 -12.62 17.93
N ASP A 91 9.71 -13.77 17.29
CA ASP A 91 8.39 -14.25 16.87
C ASP A 91 7.54 -14.74 18.05
N HIS A 92 8.15 -15.25 19.12
CA HIS A 92 7.45 -15.54 20.39
C HIS A 92 7.02 -14.27 21.12
N LEU A 93 7.78 -13.17 20.98
CA LEU A 93 7.45 -11.85 21.50
C LEU A 93 6.41 -11.10 20.63
N HIS A 94 6.22 -11.49 19.37
CA HIS A 94 5.24 -10.90 18.46
C HIS A 94 4.15 -11.91 18.10
N ARG A 95 3.25 -12.14 19.04
CA ARG A 95 2.01 -12.92 18.83
C ARG A 95 1.09 -12.26 17.77
N ASP A 96 1.29 -10.97 17.49
CA ASP A 96 0.50 -10.16 16.54
C ASP A 96 0.51 -10.72 15.10
N VAL A 97 -0.69 -10.93 14.56
CA VAL A 97 -0.90 -11.28 13.15
C VAL A 97 -0.92 -9.99 12.33
N ARG A 98 -0.12 -9.91 11.27
CA ARG A 98 -0.13 -8.75 10.36
C ARG A 98 -0.71 -9.13 9.01
N VAL A 99 -1.70 -8.38 8.56
CA VAL A 99 -2.30 -8.49 7.22
C VAL A 99 -1.80 -7.31 6.39
N ARG A 100 -0.97 -7.56 5.39
CA ARG A 100 -0.51 -6.54 4.46
C ARG A 100 -1.33 -6.63 3.18
N ALA A 101 -2.16 -5.63 2.93
CA ALA A 101 -2.76 -5.42 1.62
C ALA A 101 -1.67 -4.95 0.66
N THR A 102 -1.43 -5.69 -0.42
CA THR A 102 -0.36 -5.37 -1.37
C THR A 102 -0.76 -4.29 -2.37
N GLY A 103 -2.05 -3.98 -2.47
CA GLY A 103 -2.61 -3.10 -3.51
C GLY A 103 -2.57 -3.73 -4.92
N ARG A 104 -2.16 -5.01 -5.05
CA ARG A 104 -2.15 -5.74 -6.31
C ARG A 104 -3.47 -6.46 -6.51
N ARG A 105 -4.02 -6.33 -7.72
CA ARG A 105 -5.17 -7.13 -8.17
C ARG A 105 -4.72 -8.50 -8.67
N SER A 106 -5.55 -9.52 -8.46
CA SER A 106 -5.44 -10.77 -9.21
C SER A 106 -5.81 -10.51 -10.68
N PRO A 107 -5.25 -11.23 -11.67
CA PRO A 107 -5.49 -10.96 -13.10
C PRO A 107 -6.97 -10.94 -13.50
N GLU A 108 -7.79 -11.75 -12.84
CA GLU A 108 -9.23 -11.90 -13.09
C GLU A 108 -10.10 -11.04 -12.16
N SER A 109 -9.48 -10.30 -11.24
CA SER A 109 -10.18 -9.49 -10.24
C SER A 109 -10.54 -8.11 -10.75
N ALA A 110 -11.74 -7.66 -10.41
CA ALA A 110 -12.21 -6.30 -10.67
C ALA A 110 -11.51 -5.23 -9.80
N GLY A 111 -10.77 -5.64 -8.76
CA GLY A 111 -10.17 -4.72 -7.80
C GLY A 111 -8.98 -5.32 -7.03
N ALA A 112 -8.47 -4.56 -6.06
CA ALA A 112 -7.39 -4.96 -5.17
C ALA A 112 -7.83 -4.96 -3.71
N GLU A 113 -9.12 -5.15 -3.46
CA GLU A 113 -9.70 -4.98 -2.14
C GLU A 113 -9.32 -6.13 -1.21
N VAL A 114 -9.04 -5.80 0.05
CA VAL A 114 -8.76 -6.78 1.10
C VAL A 114 -9.68 -6.48 2.27
N TRP A 115 -10.49 -7.46 2.63
CA TRP A 115 -11.48 -7.35 3.71
C TRP A 115 -11.15 -8.32 4.84
N VAL A 116 -11.04 -7.79 6.06
CA VAL A 116 -10.81 -8.54 7.30
C VAL A 116 -11.99 -8.32 8.22
N LEU A 117 -12.71 -9.38 8.59
CA LEU A 117 -13.90 -9.29 9.44
C LEU A 117 -13.47 -9.18 10.92
N GLU A 118 -14.02 -8.21 11.65
CA GLU A 118 -13.86 -8.13 13.12
C GLU A 118 -14.75 -9.22 13.75
N GLN A 119 -14.18 -10.10 14.58
CA GLN A 119 -14.98 -11.03 15.37
C GLN A 119 -15.36 -10.38 16.70
N PRO A 120 -16.65 -10.37 17.08
CA PRO A 120 -17.11 -9.72 18.31
C PRO A 120 -16.59 -10.40 19.58
N GLU A 121 -16.30 -11.71 19.54
CA GLU A 121 -15.80 -12.47 20.69
C GLU A 121 -14.29 -12.30 20.92
N ALA A 122 -13.54 -11.92 19.89
CA ALA A 122 -12.14 -11.61 20.02
C ALA A 122 -12.01 -10.14 20.43
N GLY A 123 -11.81 -9.87 21.72
CA GLY A 123 -11.44 -8.55 22.28
C GLY A 123 -10.07 -8.01 21.78
N ALA A 124 -9.66 -8.40 20.58
CA ALA A 124 -8.44 -8.09 19.89
C ALA A 124 -8.54 -6.70 19.23
N GLY A 125 -7.88 -5.71 19.81
CA GLY A 125 -7.73 -4.40 19.18
C GLY A 125 -6.98 -4.52 17.85
N MET A 126 -7.71 -4.44 16.73
CA MET A 126 -7.14 -4.32 15.39
C MET A 126 -6.71 -2.87 15.14
N ARG A 127 -5.52 -2.68 14.55
CA ARG A 127 -5.00 -1.36 14.18
C ARG A 127 -4.58 -1.36 12.71
N GLY A 128 -5.35 -0.64 11.89
CA GLY A 128 -5.03 -0.42 10.48
C GLY A 128 -4.10 0.79 10.31
N GLY A 129 -3.16 0.69 9.38
CA GLY A 129 -2.33 1.80 8.91
C GLY A 129 -2.24 1.83 7.39
N GLY A 130 -2.22 3.03 6.80
CA GLY A 130 -2.30 3.22 5.35
C GLY A 130 -3.75 3.19 4.87
N HIS A 131 -4.03 2.44 3.80
CA HIS A 131 -5.36 2.37 3.15
C HIS A 131 -6.43 1.57 3.91
N TRP A 132 -6.13 1.10 5.12
CA TRP A 132 -7.09 0.35 5.94
C TRP A 132 -8.09 1.29 6.60
N ARG A 133 -9.38 1.09 6.31
CA ARG A 133 -10.51 1.79 6.92
C ARG A 133 -11.48 0.81 7.56
N LYS A 134 -12.14 1.22 8.64
CA LYS A 134 -13.26 0.49 9.20
C LYS A 134 -14.51 0.71 8.34
N ARG A 135 -15.25 -0.36 8.08
CA ARG A 135 -16.50 -0.34 7.34
C ARG A 135 -17.51 -1.25 8.01
N GLU A 136 -18.73 -0.76 8.11
CA GLU A 136 -19.87 -1.55 8.55
C GLU A 136 -20.45 -2.30 7.35
N MET A 137 -20.75 -3.56 7.57
CA MET A 137 -21.28 -4.48 6.57
C MET A 137 -22.82 -4.47 6.63
N PRO A 138 -23.51 -4.90 5.56
CA PRO A 138 -24.98 -4.92 5.52
C PRO A 138 -25.62 -5.82 6.60
N ASP A 139 -24.88 -6.78 7.13
CA ASP A 139 -25.27 -7.67 8.22
C ASP A 139 -25.05 -7.08 9.63
N GLY A 140 -24.64 -5.81 9.70
CA GLY A 140 -24.30 -5.13 10.96
C GLY A 140 -22.93 -5.52 11.54
N SER A 141 -22.18 -6.40 10.87
CA SER A 141 -20.82 -6.73 11.29
C SER A 141 -19.83 -5.61 10.92
N ARG A 142 -18.72 -5.51 11.65
CA ARG A 142 -17.65 -4.56 11.36
C ARG A 142 -16.51 -5.27 10.66
N ALA A 143 -15.95 -4.63 9.64
CA ALA A 143 -14.81 -5.14 8.91
C ALA A 143 -13.78 -4.03 8.68
N TRP A 144 -12.52 -4.42 8.57
CA TRP A 144 -11.48 -3.57 8.01
C TRP A 144 -11.38 -3.84 6.52
N MET A 145 -11.42 -2.78 5.72
CA MET A 145 -11.22 -2.86 4.29
C MET A 145 -10.03 -2.00 3.88
N ALA A 146 -9.17 -2.55 3.03
CA ALA A 146 -8.18 -1.80 2.27
C ALA A 146 -8.48 -1.88 0.79
N ASP A 147 -8.41 -0.74 0.10
CA ASP A 147 -8.53 -0.60 -1.36
C ASP A 147 -7.17 -0.38 -2.05
N GLY A 148 -6.10 -0.37 -1.27
CA GLY A 148 -4.73 -0.09 -1.70
C GLY A 148 -3.72 -0.69 -0.75
N GLN A 149 -2.50 -0.16 -0.76
CA GLN A 149 -1.43 -0.69 0.08
C GLN A 149 -1.62 -0.29 1.55
N GLY A 150 -1.54 -1.25 2.46
CA GLY A 150 -1.65 -0.95 3.89
C GLY A 150 -1.29 -2.14 4.76
N THR A 151 -1.07 -1.90 6.05
CA THR A 151 -0.84 -2.97 7.04
C THR A 151 -1.87 -2.89 8.15
N LEU A 152 -2.57 -4.00 8.40
CA LEU A 152 -3.44 -4.21 9.55
C LEU A 152 -2.71 -5.10 10.55
N VAL A 153 -2.63 -4.64 11.80
CA VAL A 153 -2.08 -5.42 12.91
C VAL A 153 -3.23 -5.91 13.76
N VAL A 154 -3.33 -7.23 13.92
CA VAL A 154 -4.33 -7.92 14.73
C VAL A 154 -3.61 -8.52 15.93
N ARG A 155 -3.86 -7.96 17.12
CA ARG A 155 -3.31 -8.50 18.37
C ARG A 155 -4.09 -9.74 18.79
N PRO A 156 -3.46 -10.90 19.00
CA PRO A 156 -4.18 -12.05 19.48
C PRO A 156 -4.62 -11.89 20.93
N GLY A 157 -5.91 -11.55 21.13
CA GLY A 157 -6.66 -12.16 22.22
C GLY A 157 -6.80 -13.65 21.92
N ASP A 158 -6.76 -14.49 22.95
CA ASP A 158 -6.56 -15.94 22.84
C ASP A 158 -7.34 -16.61 21.69
N GLY A 159 -6.60 -17.25 20.77
CA GLY A 159 -7.15 -18.06 19.67
C GLY A 159 -7.52 -17.28 18.40
N VAL A 160 -6.56 -16.61 17.75
CA VAL A 160 -6.83 -15.82 16.53
C VAL A 160 -7.15 -16.71 15.34
N ARG A 161 -8.45 -16.88 15.10
CA ARG A 161 -8.99 -17.16 13.79
C ARG A 161 -9.26 -15.83 13.08
N LEU A 162 -8.43 -15.51 12.11
CA LEU A 162 -8.65 -14.35 11.24
C LEU A 162 -9.62 -14.75 10.13
N ARG A 163 -10.68 -13.97 9.91
CA ARG A 163 -11.61 -14.19 8.79
C ARG A 163 -11.41 -13.12 7.72
N LEU A 164 -11.05 -13.56 6.53
CA LEU A 164 -10.89 -12.73 5.34
C LEU A 164 -12.04 -12.99 4.39
N ARG A 165 -12.60 -11.95 3.77
CA ARG A 165 -13.62 -12.13 2.72
C ARG A 165 -12.93 -12.23 1.36
N ALA A 166 -13.22 -13.30 0.64
CA ALA A 166 -12.84 -13.48 -0.74
C ALA A 166 -14.03 -13.16 -1.65
N HIS A 167 -13.83 -12.33 -2.67
CA HIS A 167 -14.90 -11.79 -3.51
C HIS A 167 -14.37 -11.38 -4.90
N PRO A 168 -15.23 -11.01 -5.87
CA PRO A 168 -14.80 -10.75 -7.26
C PRO A 168 -13.87 -9.54 -7.45
N ALA A 169 -13.82 -8.63 -6.48
CA ALA A 169 -12.90 -7.49 -6.46
C ALA A 169 -11.74 -7.68 -5.47
N GLY A 170 -11.55 -8.92 -5.00
CA GLY A 170 -10.51 -9.28 -4.03
C GLY A 170 -9.11 -9.17 -4.62
N GLY A 171 -8.21 -8.57 -3.87
CA GLY A 171 -6.80 -8.44 -4.21
C GLY A 171 -5.92 -9.49 -3.55
N ILE A 172 -4.61 -9.25 -3.62
CA ILE A 172 -3.60 -10.09 -3.00
C ILE A 172 -3.20 -9.52 -1.64
N ALA A 173 -3.22 -10.37 -0.61
CA ALA A 173 -2.80 -10.02 0.75
C ALA A 173 -1.65 -10.92 1.23
N ASP A 174 -0.63 -10.31 1.84
CA ASP A 174 0.43 -11.03 2.53
C ASP A 174 0.11 -11.10 4.03
N LEU A 175 -0.08 -12.32 4.53
CA LEU A 175 -0.27 -12.57 5.95
C LEU A 175 1.04 -12.95 6.60
N ARG A 176 1.37 -12.28 7.71
CA ARG A 176 2.51 -12.62 8.54
C ARG A 176 2.05 -13.08 9.92
N PHE A 177 2.37 -14.32 10.25
CA PHE A 177 2.10 -14.94 11.55
C PHE A 177 3.21 -15.94 11.88
N LEU A 178 3.62 -16.03 13.16
CA LEU A 178 4.68 -16.95 13.63
C LEU A 178 5.96 -16.93 12.76
N GLY A 179 6.38 -15.74 12.33
CA GLY A 179 7.54 -15.55 11.45
C GLY A 179 7.35 -15.93 9.99
N ARG A 180 6.28 -16.63 9.64
CA ARG A 180 5.98 -17.06 8.26
C ARG A 180 5.26 -15.95 7.52
N ILE A 181 5.55 -15.84 6.23
CA ILE A 181 4.79 -14.98 5.30
C ILE A 181 4.04 -15.91 4.36
N ARG A 182 2.73 -15.73 4.26
CA ARG A 182 1.87 -16.47 3.35
C ARG A 182 1.07 -15.49 2.50
N GLN A 183 1.26 -15.56 1.20
CA GLN A 183 0.48 -14.81 0.23
C GLN A 183 -0.87 -15.52 0.03
N ILE A 184 -1.96 -14.77 0.13
CA ILE A 184 -3.32 -15.25 -0.13
C ILE A 184 -3.93 -14.40 -1.24
N ASP A 185 -4.40 -15.07 -2.28
CA ASP A 185 -5.27 -14.47 -3.29
C ASP A 185 -6.72 -14.54 -2.81
N LEU A 186 -7.33 -13.38 -2.62
CA LEU A 186 -8.72 -13.22 -2.17
C LEU A 186 -9.70 -13.06 -3.34
N TYR A 187 -9.24 -13.17 -4.58
CA TYR A 187 -10.13 -13.22 -5.73
C TYR A 187 -10.92 -14.53 -5.74
N ARG A 188 -12.26 -14.41 -5.80
CA ARG A 188 -13.18 -15.52 -6.06
C ARG A 188 -14.39 -15.03 -6.85
N ALA A 189 -14.88 -15.83 -7.79
CA ALA A 189 -16.08 -15.53 -8.56
C ALA A 189 -17.37 -15.51 -7.71
N LYS A 190 -17.40 -16.32 -6.64
CA LYS A 190 -18.47 -16.32 -5.62
C LYS A 190 -17.89 -15.90 -4.28
N GLU A 191 -18.69 -15.23 -3.46
CA GLU A 191 -18.24 -14.79 -2.14
C GLU A 191 -17.94 -15.97 -1.22
N ALA A 192 -16.78 -15.91 -0.56
CA ALA A 192 -16.31 -16.93 0.36
C ALA A 192 -15.60 -16.29 1.55
N VAL A 193 -15.50 -17.03 2.65
CA VAL A 193 -14.75 -16.61 3.84
C VAL A 193 -13.53 -17.50 3.99
N VAL A 194 -12.35 -16.90 3.96
CA VAL A 194 -11.08 -17.56 4.23
C VAL A 194 -10.77 -17.39 5.71
N GLU A 195 -10.85 -18.47 6.48
CA GLU A 195 -10.46 -18.50 7.88
C GLU A 195 -9.00 -18.93 8.00
N VAL A 196 -8.20 -18.13 8.70
CA VAL A 196 -6.80 -18.39 8.95
C VAL A 196 -6.62 -18.62 10.45
N ASP A 197 -6.34 -19.86 10.82
CA ASP A 197 -5.92 -20.21 12.16
C ASP A 197 -4.44 -19.83 12.29
N ALA A 198 -4.19 -18.66 12.86
CA ALA A 198 -2.83 -18.14 13.03
C ALA A 198 -2.02 -18.93 14.07
N ALA A 199 -2.67 -19.69 14.96
CA ALA A 199 -2.00 -20.50 15.97
C ALA A 199 -1.47 -21.81 15.37
N ARG A 200 -2.22 -22.43 14.46
CA ARG A 200 -1.83 -23.68 13.77
C ARG A 200 -1.17 -23.43 12.41
N GLY A 201 -1.28 -22.22 11.88
CA GLY A 201 -0.85 -21.87 10.53
C GLY A 201 -1.68 -22.51 9.43
N GLU A 202 -2.90 -22.95 9.76
CA GLU A 202 -3.85 -23.56 8.83
C GLU A 202 -4.70 -22.46 8.17
N VAL A 203 -4.93 -22.62 6.87
CA VAL A 203 -5.85 -21.76 6.12
C VAL A 203 -6.98 -22.66 5.63
N ARG A 204 -8.21 -22.37 6.06
CA ARG A 204 -9.42 -23.07 5.64
C ARG A 204 -10.28 -22.10 4.87
N THR A 205 -10.69 -22.49 3.67
CA THR A 205 -11.64 -21.69 2.88
C THR A 205 -13.01 -22.30 3.07
N PHE A 206 -13.96 -21.49 3.54
CA PHE A 206 -15.36 -21.85 3.61
C PHE A 206 -16.09 -21.07 2.52
N GLU A 207 -16.85 -21.77 1.67
CA GLU A 207 -17.80 -21.08 0.81
C GLU A 207 -18.83 -20.38 1.70
N SER A 208 -19.09 -19.10 1.44
CA SER A 208 -20.13 -18.41 2.18
C SER A 208 -21.46 -19.06 1.81
N PRO A 209 -22.32 -19.47 2.76
CA PRO A 209 -23.67 -19.86 2.41
C PRO A 209 -24.28 -18.68 1.67
N ALA A 210 -24.77 -18.94 0.45
CA ALA A 210 -25.35 -17.91 -0.39
C ALA A 210 -26.35 -17.10 0.43
N LEU A 211 -26.18 -15.77 0.47
CA LEU A 211 -27.28 -14.89 0.84
C LEU A 211 -28.48 -15.34 0.00
N PRO A 212 -29.68 -15.55 0.59
CA PRO A 212 -30.85 -15.92 -0.20
C PRO A 212 -31.07 -14.80 -1.21
N THR A 213 -30.74 -15.09 -2.47
CA THR A 213 -31.13 -14.28 -3.61
C THR A 213 -32.63 -14.08 -3.48
N SER A 214 -33.06 -12.84 -3.26
CA SER A 214 -34.46 -12.46 -3.33
C SER A 214 -34.99 -13.02 -4.64
N ALA A 215 -35.77 -14.09 -4.55
CA ALA A 215 -36.46 -14.63 -5.69
C ALA A 215 -37.36 -13.51 -6.19
N SER A 216 -36.98 -12.97 -7.33
CA SER A 216 -37.84 -12.24 -8.23
C SER A 216 -39.05 -13.14 -8.51
N SER A 217 -40.13 -12.90 -7.78
CA SER A 217 -41.47 -13.37 -8.14
C SER A 217 -42.42 -12.19 -8.00
N SER A 218 -42.62 -11.52 -9.11
CA SER A 218 -43.90 -10.87 -9.45
C SER A 218 -44.29 -11.43 -10.82
N PRO A 219 -45.59 -11.62 -11.14
CA PRO A 219 -46.71 -10.85 -10.63
C PRO A 219 -47.94 -11.66 -10.18
N SER A 220 -48.88 -10.95 -9.55
CA SER A 220 -50.35 -11.08 -9.68
C SER A 220 -50.99 -12.46 -9.47
N SER A 221 -51.71 -12.59 -8.36
CA SER A 221 -53.13 -13.02 -8.32
C SER A 221 -53.63 -12.87 -6.88
N ASP A 222 -54.15 -11.71 -6.54
CA ASP A 222 -55.20 -11.64 -5.53
C ASP A 222 -56.49 -12.02 -6.30
N PRO A 223 -57.27 -12.98 -5.78
CA PRO A 223 -58.37 -12.50 -4.97
C PRO A 223 -58.70 -13.42 -3.78
N LEU A 224 -59.00 -12.79 -2.66
CA LEU A 224 -60.20 -13.04 -1.87
C LEU A 224 -61.27 -13.87 -2.59
N ALA A 225 -61.18 -15.19 -2.53
CA ALA A 225 -62.28 -16.10 -2.83
C ALA A 225 -61.95 -17.51 -2.31
N GLN A 226 -62.91 -18.08 -1.60
CA GLN A 226 -63.03 -19.50 -1.21
C GLN A 226 -62.26 -19.89 0.06
N SER A 227 -62.89 -20.31 1.16
CA SER A 227 -64.28 -20.32 1.62
C SER A 227 -64.18 -20.95 2.99
N TRP A 228 -64.41 -20.19 4.04
CA TRP A 228 -64.96 -20.77 5.26
C TRP A 228 -66.37 -21.21 4.90
N HIS A 229 -66.66 -22.51 4.97
CA HIS A 229 -67.93 -23.09 5.45
C HIS A 229 -67.81 -24.62 5.39
N GLU A 230 -67.88 -25.22 6.60
CA GLU A 230 -68.51 -26.50 6.96
C GLU A 230 -67.90 -27.81 6.38
N THR A 231 -67.74 -28.92 7.10
CA THR A 231 -68.54 -29.48 8.21
C THR A 231 -67.80 -30.62 8.93
N LEU A 232 -68.30 -30.91 10.14
CA LEU A 232 -68.08 -32.03 11.10
C LEU A 232 -67.12 -31.76 12.26
#